data_AF-A0A0N4U0U0-F1
#
_entry.id   AF-A0A0N4U0U0-F1
#
_cell.length_a   1.000
_cell.length_b   1.000
_cell.length_c   1.000
_cell.angle_alpha   90.00
_cell.angle_beta   90.00
_cell.angle_gamma   90.00
#
_symmetry.space_group_name_H-M   'P 1'
#
loop_
_entity.id
_entity.type
_entity.pdbx_description
1 polymer ?
#
loop_
_entity_poly.entity_id
_entity_poly.type
_entity_poly.pdbx_seq_one_letter_code
_entity_poly.pdbx_strand_id
1 'polypeptide(L)'
;MIKDRFNCLTAIHLACIGPLIYSFLLKWQRLSLPQAPIILVLLIFCCICMVLLALFWSTTAYIFNEERSVILMLLMFGLALVNTTSSVLFMPYMSIFHPSYLTAYFIGMSFSALLPSIVSIIQGAGDECIYMNGSAIRERITPLFGVEEYNLIMLAWLLIATVSFILLNWTRLGAESSAASNNTSTETNLPVDESVLLPHQGLNIGVFKKTMVSKRLRYIILLLMMAFINAQMNGIIPSIQSFATLPYSQATYRFGLTLANIAASLACFLPLFLSTKSLGVISLLNVIASIFTAVIVVLAAMSPTPILKYSIWGQVLSVGVAVGSSLFLSYLRTLITTLVRDGGKDEKSRLFWCGVAIQIGSFIGSCIMFPLVNLLNLFESAPLCAN
;
A
#
# COMPACT_ATOMS: atom_id res chain seq x y z
N MET A 1 -4.98 -16.97 19.78
CA MET A 1 -5.62 -15.97 18.88
C MET A 1 -5.05 -14.54 18.99
N ILE A 2 -5.05 -13.86 20.16
CA ILE A 2 -4.45 -12.49 20.25
C ILE A 2 -2.92 -12.53 20.06
N LYS A 3 -2.24 -13.50 20.69
CA LYS A 3 -0.79 -13.69 20.57
C LYS A 3 -0.36 -14.11 19.15
N ASP A 4 -1.22 -14.80 18.41
CA ASP A 4 -0.95 -15.18 17.01
C ASP A 4 -1.14 -14.01 16.06
N ARG A 5 -2.14 -13.15 16.28
CA ARG A 5 -2.28 -11.89 15.52
C ARG A 5 -1.02 -11.03 15.64
N PHE A 6 -0.46 -10.94 16.85
CA PHE A 6 0.78 -10.21 17.11
C PHE A 6 1.97 -10.73 16.29
N ASN A 7 2.15 -12.05 16.26
CA ASN A 7 3.24 -12.68 15.50
C ASN A 7 3.09 -12.47 13.99
N CYS A 8 1.85 -12.50 13.47
CA CYS A 8 1.57 -12.27 12.06
C CYS A 8 1.89 -10.83 11.62
N LEU A 9 1.47 -9.81 12.38
CA LEU A 9 1.84 -8.42 12.07
C LEU A 9 3.35 -8.22 12.12
N THR A 10 4.03 -8.82 13.10
CA THR A 10 5.49 -8.75 13.21
C THR A 10 6.17 -9.37 11.99
N ALA A 11 5.69 -10.53 11.53
CA ALA A 11 6.20 -11.18 10.32
C ALA A 11 6.03 -10.29 9.08
N ILE A 12 4.87 -9.64 8.92
CA ILE A 12 4.63 -8.70 7.81
C ILE A 12 5.60 -7.51 7.88
N HIS A 13 5.88 -6.99 9.06
CA HIS A 13 6.83 -5.87 9.23
C HIS A 13 8.28 -6.28 8.92
N LEU A 14 8.69 -7.49 9.31
CA LEU A 14 10.02 -8.02 8.95
C LEU A 14 10.19 -8.18 7.43
N ALA A 15 9.11 -8.44 6.70
CA ALA A 15 9.16 -8.57 5.25
C ALA A 15 9.58 -7.26 4.54
N CYS A 16 9.38 -6.10 5.17
CA CYS A 16 9.83 -4.80 4.66
C CYS A 16 11.37 -4.70 4.54
N ILE A 17 12.11 -5.60 5.19
CA ILE A 17 13.57 -5.69 5.09
C ILE A 17 13.99 -6.26 3.71
N GLY A 18 13.16 -7.11 3.10
CA GLY A 18 13.45 -7.72 1.80
C GLY A 18 13.79 -6.70 0.69
N PRO A 19 12.95 -5.68 0.46
CA PRO A 19 13.24 -4.59 -0.46
C PRO A 19 14.53 -3.85 -0.17
N LEU A 20 14.89 -3.66 1.11
CA LEU A 20 16.12 -2.98 1.51
C LEU A 20 17.34 -3.83 1.16
N ILE A 21 17.27 -5.15 1.40
CA ILE A 21 18.30 -6.11 0.99
C ILE A 21 18.43 -6.11 -0.54
N TYR A 22 17.32 -6.21 -1.27
CA TYR A 22 17.33 -6.17 -2.74
C TYR A 22 17.94 -4.87 -3.28
N SER A 23 17.56 -3.74 -2.69
CA SER A 23 18.09 -2.41 -3.04
C SER A 23 19.59 -2.30 -2.79
N PHE A 24 20.06 -2.87 -1.68
CA PHE A 24 21.46 -2.93 -1.34
C PHE A 24 22.25 -3.82 -2.32
N LEU A 25 21.74 -5.02 -2.61
CA LEU A 25 22.38 -5.98 -3.52
C LEU A 25 22.52 -5.43 -4.95
N LEU A 26 21.45 -4.85 -5.52
CA LEU A 26 21.49 -4.27 -6.87
C LEU A 26 22.52 -3.14 -6.98
N LYS A 27 22.54 -2.24 -5.99
CA LYS A 27 23.40 -1.05 -6.04
C LYS A 27 24.85 -1.38 -5.73
N TRP A 28 25.08 -2.27 -4.76
CA TRP A 28 26.43 -2.61 -4.31
C TRP A 28 27.12 -3.60 -5.25
N GLN A 29 26.42 -4.61 -5.75
CA GLN A 29 27.04 -5.64 -6.59
C GLN A 29 27.05 -5.31 -8.09
N ARG A 30 26.46 -4.17 -8.52
CA ARG A 30 26.23 -3.83 -9.94
C ARG A 30 25.66 -5.00 -10.74
N LEU A 31 24.85 -5.83 -10.10
CA LEU A 31 24.35 -7.04 -10.71
C LEU A 31 23.22 -6.67 -11.67
N SER A 32 23.48 -6.71 -12.97
CA SER A 32 22.48 -6.43 -14.01
C SER A 32 21.56 -7.65 -14.17
N LEU A 33 20.68 -7.86 -13.20
CA LEU A 33 19.70 -8.93 -13.30
C LEU A 33 18.54 -8.51 -14.22
N PRO A 34 18.09 -9.39 -15.13
CA PRO A 34 16.91 -9.11 -15.93
C PRO A 34 15.69 -9.03 -14.99
N GLN A 35 15.03 -7.87 -14.98
CA GLN A 35 13.94 -7.60 -14.04
C GLN A 35 12.73 -8.53 -14.27
N ALA A 36 12.40 -8.83 -15.53
CA ALA A 36 11.20 -9.58 -15.86
C ALA A 36 11.21 -11.04 -15.36
N PRO A 37 12.29 -11.83 -15.53
CA PRO A 37 12.40 -13.16 -14.92
C PRO A 37 12.25 -13.13 -13.39
N ILE A 38 12.83 -12.14 -12.71
CA ILE A 38 12.70 -12.01 -11.25
C ILE A 38 11.25 -11.74 -10.87
N ILE A 39 10.57 -10.82 -11.57
CA ILE A 39 9.15 -10.53 -11.34
C ILE A 39 8.33 -11.81 -11.52
N LEU A 40 8.56 -12.59 -12.58
CA LEU A 40 7.88 -13.86 -12.79
C LEU A 40 8.13 -14.85 -11.64
N VAL A 41 9.38 -15.01 -11.20
CA VAL A 41 9.73 -15.90 -10.08
C VAL A 41 9.00 -15.48 -8.80
N LEU A 42 8.92 -14.18 -8.51
CA LEU A 42 8.20 -13.66 -7.35
C LEU A 42 6.68 -13.89 -7.45
N LEU A 43 6.10 -13.74 -8.64
CA LEU A 43 4.68 -14.02 -8.87
C LEU A 43 4.36 -15.51 -8.69
N ILE A 44 5.20 -16.41 -9.24
CA ILE A 44 5.07 -17.86 -9.05
C ILE A 44 5.22 -18.22 -7.56
N PHE A 45 6.20 -17.64 -6.87
CA PHE A 45 6.40 -17.83 -5.44
C PHE A 45 5.15 -17.40 -4.63
N CYS A 46 4.54 -16.26 -4.97
CA CYS A 46 3.26 -15.84 -4.40
C CYS A 46 2.14 -16.86 -4.60
N CYS A 47 2.00 -17.39 -5.82
CA CYS A 47 1.02 -18.44 -6.11
C CYS A 47 1.27 -19.69 -5.25
N ILE A 48 2.51 -20.15 -5.14
CA ILE A 48 2.89 -21.29 -4.29
C ILE A 48 2.53 -21.01 -2.82
N CYS A 49 2.88 -19.84 -2.29
CA CYS A 49 2.52 -19.45 -0.94
C CYS A 49 1.01 -19.47 -0.72
N MET A 50 0.21 -19.00 -1.69
CA MET A 50 -1.26 -19.04 -1.60
C MET A 50 -1.83 -20.45 -1.66
N VAL A 51 -1.28 -21.34 -2.50
CA VAL A 51 -1.69 -22.77 -2.51
C VAL A 51 -1.40 -23.41 -1.16
N LEU A 52 -0.18 -23.24 -0.65
CA LEU A 52 0.21 -23.78 0.64
C LEU A 52 -0.63 -23.19 1.77
N LEU A 53 -1.03 -21.92 1.66
CA LEU A 53 -1.91 -21.28 2.63
C LEU A 53 -3.31 -21.92 2.58
N ALA A 54 -3.86 -22.16 1.40
CA ALA A 54 -5.13 -22.86 1.26
C ALA A 54 -5.12 -24.25 1.91
N LEU A 55 -4.02 -25.01 1.76
CA LEU A 55 -3.93 -26.39 2.26
C LEU A 55 -3.53 -26.51 3.74
N PHE A 56 -2.69 -25.59 4.24
CA PHE A 56 -2.04 -25.73 5.54
C PHE A 56 -2.33 -24.58 6.52
N TRP A 57 -3.34 -23.73 6.26
CA TRP A 57 -3.68 -22.61 7.17
C TRP A 57 -4.03 -23.07 8.59
N SER A 58 -4.66 -24.25 8.73
CA SER A 58 -5.14 -24.79 10.00
C SER A 58 -4.07 -25.54 10.80
N THR A 59 -2.91 -25.84 10.19
CA THR A 59 -1.85 -26.62 10.83
C THR A 59 -1.11 -25.79 11.89
N THR A 60 -1.12 -26.27 13.13
CA THR A 60 -0.37 -25.69 14.25
C THR A 60 0.83 -26.56 14.60
N ALA A 61 1.87 -25.94 15.16
CA ALA A 61 3.05 -26.60 15.68
C ALA A 61 3.30 -26.10 17.12
N TYR A 62 3.76 -26.99 18.00
CA TYR A 62 4.01 -26.66 19.39
C TYR A 62 5.40 -26.02 19.54
N ILE A 63 5.45 -24.71 19.81
CA ILE A 63 6.71 -23.95 19.97
C ILE A 63 6.64 -23.11 21.25
N PHE A 64 7.64 -23.28 22.12
CA PHE A 64 7.70 -22.64 23.45
C PHE A 64 6.45 -22.90 24.29
N ASN A 65 6.05 -24.17 24.38
CA ASN A 65 4.93 -24.62 25.20
C ASN A 65 3.55 -24.05 24.81
N GLU A 66 3.41 -23.59 23.57
CA GLU A 66 2.20 -22.98 23.03
C GLU A 66 1.95 -23.51 21.62
N GLU A 67 0.69 -23.76 21.27
CA GLU A 67 0.31 -24.03 19.88
C GLU A 67 0.42 -22.76 19.05
N ARG A 68 1.20 -22.81 17.96
CA ARG A 68 1.42 -21.68 17.07
C ARG A 68 1.20 -22.08 15.62
N SER A 69 0.55 -21.21 14.85
CA SER A 69 0.37 -21.38 13.39
C SER A 69 1.64 -20.95 12.64
N VAL A 70 2.71 -21.73 12.78
CA VAL A 70 4.04 -21.42 12.22
C VAL A 70 4.02 -21.37 10.69
N ILE A 71 3.31 -22.32 10.07
CA ILE A 71 3.18 -22.39 8.61
C ILE A 71 2.47 -21.15 8.08
N LEU A 72 1.34 -20.78 8.70
CA LEU A 72 0.60 -19.55 8.39
C LEU A 72 1.52 -18.31 8.45
N MET A 73 2.31 -18.18 9.51
CA MET A 73 3.23 -17.05 9.69
C MET A 73 4.32 -17.01 8.60
N LEU A 74 4.93 -18.15 8.28
CA LEU A 74 5.96 -18.25 7.25
C LEU A 74 5.42 -17.92 5.85
N LEU A 75 4.23 -18.43 5.52
CA LEU A 75 3.59 -18.18 4.24
C LEU A 75 3.15 -16.72 4.11
N MET A 76 2.59 -16.11 5.17
CA MET A 76 2.27 -14.68 5.16
C MET A 76 3.51 -13.81 5.09
N PHE A 77 4.62 -14.19 5.71
CA PHE A 77 5.91 -13.53 5.52
C PHE A 77 6.33 -13.57 4.04
N GLY A 78 6.23 -14.73 3.39
CA GLY A 78 6.53 -14.88 1.97
C GLY A 78 5.67 -13.98 1.07
N LEU A 79 4.35 -13.94 1.30
CA LEU A 79 3.44 -13.05 0.58
C LEU A 79 3.76 -11.57 0.82
N ALA A 80 4.01 -11.19 2.07
CA ALA A 80 4.40 -9.83 2.44
C ALA A 80 5.75 -9.42 1.81
N LEU A 81 6.69 -10.35 1.68
CA LEU A 81 8.00 -10.12 1.06
C LEU A 81 7.83 -9.75 -0.42
N VAL A 82 6.99 -10.48 -1.16
CA VAL A 82 6.72 -10.16 -2.57
C VAL A 82 5.97 -8.84 -2.69
N ASN A 83 4.95 -8.63 -1.85
CA ASN A 83 4.16 -7.39 -1.86
C ASN A 83 5.05 -6.15 -1.63
N THR A 84 5.94 -6.21 -0.64
CA THR A 84 6.88 -5.12 -0.34
C THR A 84 7.94 -4.96 -1.45
N THR A 85 8.43 -6.07 -2.01
CA THR A 85 9.40 -6.05 -3.13
C THR A 85 8.81 -5.43 -4.40
N SER A 86 7.49 -5.53 -4.60
CA SER A 86 6.83 -4.95 -5.76
C SER A 86 7.10 -3.44 -5.90
N SER A 87 7.18 -2.69 -4.79
CA SER A 87 7.41 -1.24 -4.84
C SER A 87 8.80 -0.87 -5.35
N VAL A 88 9.81 -1.71 -5.12
CA VAL A 88 11.21 -1.44 -5.53
C VAL A 88 11.61 -2.12 -6.83
N LEU A 89 10.88 -3.17 -7.26
CA LEU A 89 11.19 -3.92 -8.47
C LEU A 89 10.17 -3.70 -9.58
N PHE A 90 8.86 -3.79 -9.27
CA PHE A 90 7.82 -3.75 -10.30
C PHE A 90 7.63 -2.30 -10.75
N MET A 91 7.63 -1.35 -9.81
CA MET A 91 7.47 0.07 -10.14
C MET A 91 8.58 0.60 -11.07
N PRO A 92 9.89 0.33 -10.85
CA PRO A 92 10.92 0.73 -11.82
C PRO A 92 10.84 -0.02 -13.14
N TYR A 93 10.36 -1.28 -13.13
CA TYR A 93 10.13 -2.02 -14.37
C TYR A 93 9.04 -1.34 -15.22
N MET A 94 8.02 -0.74 -14.60
CA MET A 94 6.97 0.01 -15.32
C MET A 94 7.46 1.31 -15.98
N SER A 95 8.71 1.74 -15.76
CA SER A 95 9.26 2.92 -16.42
C SER A 95 9.45 2.74 -17.93
N ILE A 96 9.53 1.50 -18.42
CA ILE A 96 9.75 1.20 -19.84
C ILE A 96 8.45 1.28 -20.66
N PHE A 97 7.30 1.28 -19.99
CA PHE A 97 5.97 1.33 -20.61
C PHE A 97 5.35 2.72 -20.47
N HIS A 98 4.28 2.95 -21.22
CA HIS A 98 3.53 4.21 -21.19
C HIS A 98 3.13 4.63 -19.75
N PRO A 99 3.14 5.93 -19.39
CA PRO A 99 2.76 6.45 -18.07
C PRO A 99 1.48 5.87 -17.46
N SER A 100 0.48 5.55 -18.28
CA SER A 100 -0.79 4.94 -17.84
C SER A 100 -0.61 3.60 -17.11
N TYR A 101 0.45 2.84 -17.38
CA TYR A 101 0.73 1.57 -16.69
C TYR A 101 1.11 1.78 -15.21
N LEU A 102 1.69 2.94 -14.87
CA LEU A 102 1.97 3.30 -13.50
C LEU A 102 0.68 3.55 -12.72
N THR A 103 -0.31 4.17 -13.36
CA THR A 103 -1.66 4.31 -12.80
C THR A 103 -2.31 2.93 -12.61
N ALA A 104 -2.23 2.05 -13.62
CA ALA A 104 -2.73 0.68 -13.53
C ALA A 104 -2.09 -0.12 -12.38
N TYR A 105 -0.78 0.06 -12.14
CA TYR A 105 -0.08 -0.54 -11.00
C TYR A 105 -0.68 -0.10 -9.65
N PHE A 106 -0.96 1.19 -9.46
CA PHE A 106 -1.57 1.66 -8.20
C PHE A 106 -3.03 1.26 -8.05
N ILE A 107 -3.77 1.16 -9.15
CA ILE A 107 -5.13 0.61 -9.15
C ILE A 107 -5.06 -0.85 -8.71
N GLY A 108 -4.16 -1.65 -9.29
CA GLY A 108 -3.94 -3.05 -8.89
C GLY A 108 -3.57 -3.19 -7.41
N MET A 109 -2.73 -2.29 -6.88
CA MET A 109 -2.38 -2.23 -5.45
C MET A 109 -3.56 -1.84 -4.55
N SER A 110 -4.54 -1.10 -5.06
CA SER A 110 -5.75 -0.77 -4.29
C SER A 110 -6.75 -1.94 -4.35
N PHE A 111 -6.83 -2.60 -5.51
CA PHE A 111 -7.62 -3.80 -5.72
C PHE A 111 -7.14 -4.98 -4.87
N SER A 112 -5.85 -5.05 -4.56
CA SER A 112 -5.30 -6.09 -3.68
C SER A 112 -5.83 -6.03 -2.25
N ALA A 113 -6.42 -4.92 -1.80
CA ALA A 113 -7.15 -4.83 -0.53
C ALA A 113 -8.67 -4.92 -0.73
N LEU A 114 -9.18 -4.34 -1.83
CA LEU A 114 -10.61 -4.33 -2.15
C LEU A 114 -11.16 -5.74 -2.39
N LEU A 115 -10.48 -6.57 -3.20
CA LEU A 115 -10.96 -7.92 -3.53
C LEU A 115 -11.03 -8.83 -2.29
N PRO A 116 -9.97 -8.95 -1.46
CA PRO A 116 -10.07 -9.64 -0.17
C PRO A 116 -11.23 -9.17 0.71
N SER A 117 -11.52 -7.86 0.70
CA SER A 117 -12.60 -7.27 1.50
C SER A 117 -13.98 -7.66 0.96
N ILE A 118 -14.19 -7.60 -0.36
CA ILE A 118 -15.45 -8.03 -1.00
C ILE A 118 -15.69 -9.51 -0.75
N VAL A 119 -14.68 -10.35 -0.96
CA VAL A 119 -14.79 -11.80 -0.71
C VAL A 119 -15.05 -12.08 0.78
N SER A 120 -14.43 -11.32 1.69
CA SER A 120 -14.70 -11.44 3.14
C SER A 120 -16.13 -11.04 3.52
N ILE A 121 -16.72 -10.03 2.85
CA ILE A 121 -18.14 -9.70 3.03
C ILE A 121 -19.03 -10.83 2.52
N ILE A 122 -18.77 -11.35 1.31
CA ILE A 122 -19.56 -12.45 0.71
C ILE A 122 -19.44 -13.71 1.57
N GLN A 123 -18.27 -13.97 2.16
CA GLN A 123 -18.05 -15.07 3.08
C GLN A 123 -18.97 -14.98 4.29
N GLY A 124 -19.42 -13.79 4.70
CA GLY A 124 -20.34 -13.61 5.82
C GLY A 124 -19.75 -13.99 7.18
N ALA A 125 -18.46 -14.33 7.25
CA ALA A 125 -17.80 -14.72 8.48
C ALA A 125 -17.89 -13.57 9.50
N GLY A 126 -18.39 -13.79 10.70
CA GLY A 126 -18.48 -12.75 11.71
C GLY A 126 -18.90 -13.23 13.07
N ASP A 127 -18.84 -12.30 14.01
CA ASP A 127 -19.40 -12.51 15.33
C ASP A 127 -20.60 -11.58 15.48
N GLU A 128 -21.73 -12.10 15.89
CA GLU A 128 -22.87 -11.30 16.35
C GLU A 128 -23.02 -11.45 17.86
N CYS A 129 -23.55 -10.41 18.50
CA CYS A 129 -23.87 -10.46 19.91
C CYS A 129 -25.36 -10.75 20.04
N ILE A 130 -25.69 -11.97 20.43
CA ILE A 130 -27.05 -12.36 20.78
C ILE A 130 -27.25 -12.16 22.29
N TYR A 131 -28.35 -11.52 22.68
CA TYR A 131 -28.71 -11.42 24.10
C TYR A 131 -29.43 -12.70 24.51
N MET A 132 -28.76 -13.53 25.33
CA MET A 132 -29.35 -14.72 25.92
C MET A 132 -29.26 -14.61 27.45
N ASN A 133 -30.39 -14.79 28.13
CA ASN A 133 -30.48 -14.77 29.60
C ASN A 133 -29.88 -13.51 30.26
N GLY A 134 -30.06 -12.33 29.65
CA GLY A 134 -29.57 -11.06 30.19
C GLY A 134 -28.05 -10.83 30.04
N SER A 135 -27.35 -11.72 29.32
CA SER A 135 -25.94 -11.54 28.95
C SER A 135 -25.78 -11.52 27.44
N ALA A 136 -24.90 -10.66 26.92
CA ALA A 136 -24.57 -10.65 25.50
C ALA A 136 -23.58 -11.80 25.19
N ILE A 137 -24.06 -12.85 24.53
CA ILE A 137 -23.25 -13.99 24.11
C ILE A 137 -22.78 -13.76 22.68
N ARG A 138 -21.51 -14.07 22.43
CA ARG A 138 -20.91 -14.05 21.10
C ARG A 138 -21.37 -15.28 20.32
N GLU A 139 -22.21 -15.08 19.31
CA GLU A 139 -22.54 -16.10 18.31
C GLU A 139 -21.63 -15.93 17.09
N ARG A 140 -20.93 -17.00 16.73
CA ARG A 140 -20.08 -17.01 15.53
C ARG A 140 -20.96 -17.41 14.34
N ILE A 141 -21.17 -16.48 13.42
CA ILE A 141 -21.87 -16.76 12.17
C ILE A 141 -21.01 -17.72 11.34
N THR A 142 -21.61 -18.84 10.94
CA THR A 142 -21.00 -19.80 10.03
C THR A 142 -20.76 -19.14 8.68
N PRO A 143 -19.51 -19.12 8.18
CA PRO A 143 -19.24 -18.51 6.89
C PRO A 143 -19.85 -19.32 5.75
N LEU A 144 -20.22 -18.65 4.66
CA LEU A 144 -20.75 -19.26 3.44
C LEU A 144 -19.78 -20.28 2.81
N PHE A 145 -18.47 -20.05 2.99
CA PHE A 145 -17.39 -20.93 2.56
C PHE A 145 -16.19 -20.78 3.51
N GLY A 146 -15.35 -21.81 3.59
CA GLY A 146 -14.21 -21.86 4.50
C GLY A 146 -13.04 -20.94 4.10
N VAL A 147 -11.99 -20.97 4.92
CA VAL A 147 -10.75 -20.22 4.67
C VAL A 147 -9.98 -20.81 3.48
N GLU A 148 -10.16 -22.09 3.19
CA GLU A 148 -9.54 -22.79 2.07
C GLU A 148 -10.05 -22.21 0.74
N GLU A 149 -11.37 -22.13 0.58
CA GLU A 149 -12.02 -21.55 -0.59
C GLU A 149 -11.69 -20.06 -0.72
N TYR A 150 -11.65 -19.33 0.39
CA TYR A 150 -11.19 -17.94 0.40
C TYR A 150 -9.81 -17.79 -0.23
N ASN A 151 -8.85 -18.64 0.19
CA ASN A 151 -7.49 -18.61 -0.33
C ASN A 151 -7.40 -19.08 -1.79
N LEU A 152 -8.25 -20.01 -2.23
CA LEU A 152 -8.34 -20.45 -3.63
C LEU A 152 -8.90 -19.35 -4.55
N ILE A 153 -9.88 -18.56 -4.08
CA ILE A 153 -10.38 -17.40 -4.83
C ILE A 153 -9.26 -16.36 -4.99
N MET A 154 -8.47 -16.12 -3.93
CA MET A 154 -7.31 -15.23 -4.00
C MET A 154 -6.21 -15.77 -4.92
N LEU A 155 -5.98 -17.09 -4.94
CA LEU A 155 -5.06 -17.74 -5.87
C LEU A 155 -5.46 -17.51 -7.33
N ALA A 156 -6.76 -17.65 -7.66
CA ALA A 156 -7.24 -17.41 -9.02
C ALA A 156 -6.88 -15.99 -9.52
N TRP A 157 -6.99 -14.99 -8.65
CA TRP A 157 -6.59 -13.62 -8.95
C TRP A 157 -5.08 -13.48 -9.19
N LEU A 158 -4.24 -14.12 -8.36
CA LEU A 158 -2.79 -14.12 -8.56
C LEU A 158 -2.36 -14.85 -9.83
N LEU A 159 -3.07 -15.91 -10.22
CA LEU A 159 -2.85 -16.61 -11.48
C LEU A 159 -3.17 -15.70 -12.67
N ILE A 160 -4.29 -14.96 -12.62
CA ILE A 160 -4.63 -13.95 -13.64
C ILE A 160 -3.53 -12.89 -13.74
N ALA A 161 -3.04 -12.39 -12.60
CA ALA A 161 -1.93 -11.42 -12.59
C ALA A 161 -0.63 -12.01 -13.19
N THR A 162 -0.33 -13.27 -12.88
CA THR A 162 0.86 -13.99 -13.39
C THR A 162 0.76 -14.19 -14.90
N VAL A 163 -0.39 -14.66 -15.40
CA VAL A 163 -0.66 -14.81 -16.84
C VAL A 163 -0.60 -13.46 -17.54
N SER A 164 -1.19 -12.42 -16.96
CA SER A 164 -1.14 -11.06 -17.51
C SER A 164 0.29 -10.55 -17.64
N PHE A 165 1.15 -10.82 -16.66
CA PHE A 165 2.56 -10.47 -16.72
C PHE A 165 3.32 -11.25 -17.80
N ILE A 166 3.07 -12.56 -17.93
CA ILE A 166 3.66 -13.40 -18.98
C ILE A 166 3.27 -12.85 -20.36
N LEU A 167 1.99 -12.54 -20.56
CA LEU A 167 1.49 -11.94 -21.80
C LEU A 167 2.17 -10.60 -22.06
N LEU A 168 2.24 -9.71 -21.06
CA LEU A 168 2.89 -8.40 -21.21
C LEU A 168 4.36 -8.52 -21.62
N ASN A 169 5.13 -9.45 -21.03
CA ASN A 169 6.58 -9.51 -21.26
C ASN A 169 6.99 -10.35 -22.48
N TRP A 170 6.30 -11.46 -22.76
CA TRP A 170 6.74 -12.40 -23.80
C TRP A 170 5.87 -12.42 -25.05
N THR A 171 4.76 -11.68 -25.09
CA THR A 171 4.04 -11.46 -26.36
C THR A 171 4.44 -10.12 -26.99
N ARG A 172 4.18 -9.98 -28.30
CA ARG A 172 4.45 -8.74 -29.06
C ARG A 172 3.77 -7.49 -28.46
N LEU A 173 2.75 -7.67 -27.63
CA LEU A 173 2.05 -6.59 -26.92
C LEU A 173 3.00 -5.71 -26.09
N GLY A 174 4.01 -6.31 -25.44
CA GLY A 174 5.00 -5.56 -24.66
C GLY A 174 5.99 -4.77 -25.51
N ALA A 175 6.40 -5.35 -26.64
CA ALA A 175 7.31 -4.70 -27.58
C ALA A 175 6.66 -3.48 -28.24
N GLU A 176 5.39 -3.59 -28.64
CA GLU A 176 4.61 -2.48 -29.19
C GLU A 176 4.36 -1.38 -28.15
N SER A 177 4.02 -1.75 -26.91
CA SER A 177 3.81 -0.79 -25.82
C SER A 177 5.09 -0.03 -25.42
N SER A 178 6.24 -0.71 -25.50
CA SER A 178 7.55 -0.08 -25.24
C SER A 178 7.98 0.82 -26.40
N ALA A 179 7.75 0.39 -27.66
CA ALA A 179 8.07 1.17 -28.86
C ALA A 179 7.21 2.44 -28.96
N ALA A 180 5.92 2.36 -28.61
CA ALA A 180 5.03 3.52 -28.60
C ALA A 180 5.52 4.63 -27.64
N SER A 181 6.05 4.28 -26.47
CA SER A 181 6.56 5.26 -25.50
C SER A 181 7.81 6.02 -25.98
N ASN A 182 8.66 5.36 -26.77
CA ASN A 182 9.84 6.00 -27.36
C ASN A 182 9.47 6.99 -28.48
N ASN A 183 8.41 6.72 -29.24
CA ASN A 183 7.97 7.61 -30.32
C ASN A 183 7.34 8.91 -29.78
N THR A 184 6.54 8.85 -28.71
CA THR A 184 5.92 10.05 -28.11
C THR A 184 6.94 11.00 -27.45
N SER A 185 8.11 10.49 -27.07
CA SER A 185 9.18 11.29 -26.47
C SER A 185 10.06 12.02 -27.50
N THR A 186 9.92 11.69 -28.79
CA THR A 186 10.83 12.16 -29.85
C THR A 186 10.22 13.29 -30.70
N GLU A 187 8.89 13.46 -30.72
CA GLU A 187 8.21 14.46 -31.57
C GLU A 187 8.15 15.91 -31.02
N THR A 188 8.87 16.24 -29.95
CA THR A 188 9.03 17.64 -29.47
C THR A 188 10.41 18.24 -29.68
N ASN A 189 11.30 17.58 -30.43
CA ASN A 189 12.57 18.17 -30.88
C ASN A 189 12.42 18.71 -32.31
N LEU A 190 11.74 19.85 -32.46
CA LEU A 190 12.02 20.75 -33.58
C LEU A 190 13.51 21.13 -33.49
N PRO A 191 14.26 21.15 -34.61
CA PRO A 191 15.68 21.44 -34.58
C PRO A 191 15.85 22.89 -34.12
N VAL A 192 16.28 23.07 -32.88
CA VAL A 192 16.72 24.38 -32.40
C VAL A 192 18.04 24.65 -33.09
N ASP A 193 17.97 25.59 -34.04
CA ASP A 193 19.09 26.17 -34.77
C ASP A 193 20.18 26.65 -33.78
N GLU A 194 21.28 25.90 -33.73
CA GLU A 194 22.39 26.09 -32.80
C GLU A 194 23.44 27.07 -33.38
N SER A 195 23.00 28.10 -34.11
CA SER A 195 23.90 29.03 -34.82
C SER A 195 23.85 30.51 -34.38
N VAL A 196 23.10 30.84 -33.32
CA VAL A 196 23.00 32.24 -32.83
C VAL A 196 23.26 32.31 -31.32
N LEU A 197 24.41 32.91 -30.95
CA LEU A 197 24.80 33.49 -29.63
C LEU A 197 26.03 32.87 -28.93
N LEU A 198 27.21 33.17 -29.47
CA LEU A 198 28.38 33.55 -28.66
C LEU A 198 28.15 34.97 -28.08
N PRO A 199 28.83 35.41 -27.00
CA PRO A 199 28.82 34.91 -25.63
C PRO A 199 28.59 36.05 -24.61
N HIS A 200 27.54 35.99 -23.76
CA HIS A 200 27.46 36.84 -22.57
C HIS A 200 27.87 36.09 -21.29
N GLN A 201 29.01 36.55 -20.77
CA GLN A 201 29.80 36.06 -19.66
C GLN A 201 29.07 36.18 -18.30
N GLY A 202 29.27 35.20 -17.41
CA GLY A 202 29.18 35.37 -15.95
C GLY A 202 27.86 35.11 -15.24
N LEU A 203 26.69 35.38 -15.83
CA LEU A 203 25.42 35.41 -15.07
C LEU A 203 24.56 34.13 -15.12
N ASN A 204 24.86 33.18 -16.01
CA ASN A 204 24.03 31.98 -16.22
C ASN A 204 24.37 30.78 -15.32
N ILE A 205 25.56 30.72 -14.72
CA ILE A 205 25.95 29.61 -13.84
C ILE A 205 25.15 29.62 -12.53
N GLY A 206 24.90 30.81 -11.96
CA GLY A 206 24.14 30.96 -10.72
C GLY A 206 22.67 30.55 -10.87
N VAL A 207 22.03 30.99 -11.96
CA VAL A 207 20.62 30.65 -12.27
C VAL A 207 20.47 29.16 -12.59
N PHE A 208 21.40 28.59 -13.35
CA PHE A 208 21.41 27.16 -13.66
C PHE A 208 21.60 26.31 -12.38
N LYS A 209 22.57 26.65 -11.54
CA LYS A 209 22.77 26.01 -10.22
C LYS A 209 21.52 26.15 -9.35
N LYS A 210 20.91 27.33 -9.25
CA LYS A 210 19.67 27.57 -8.48
C LYS A 210 18.50 26.71 -8.98
N THR A 211 18.36 26.59 -10.31
CA THR A 211 17.32 25.77 -10.94
C THR A 211 17.55 24.28 -10.69
N MET A 212 18.81 23.81 -10.78
CA MET A 212 19.16 22.41 -10.51
C MET A 212 18.99 22.06 -9.03
N VAL A 213 19.40 22.94 -8.12
CA VAL A 213 19.18 22.80 -6.68
C VAL A 213 17.68 22.77 -6.37
N SER A 214 16.88 23.66 -6.98
CA SER A 214 15.42 23.67 -6.83
C SER A 214 14.77 22.37 -7.32
N LYS A 215 15.19 21.84 -8.47
CA LYS A 215 14.70 20.54 -8.99
C LYS A 215 15.08 19.36 -8.07
N ARG A 216 16.32 19.33 -7.57
CA ARG A 216 16.78 18.29 -6.63
C ARG A 216 16.06 18.38 -5.29
N LEU A 217 15.88 19.58 -4.76
CA LEU A 217 15.15 19.82 -3.50
C LEU A 217 13.68 19.40 -3.66
N ARG A 218 13.02 19.79 -4.76
CA ARG A 218 11.67 19.34 -5.08
C ARG A 218 11.58 17.81 -5.09
N TYR A 219 12.53 17.14 -5.73
CA TYR A 219 12.56 15.68 -5.78
C TYR A 219 12.70 15.06 -4.38
N ILE A 220 13.61 15.57 -3.55
CA ILE A 220 13.79 15.10 -2.16
C ILE A 220 12.52 15.33 -1.34
N ILE A 221 11.88 16.49 -1.45
CA ILE A 221 10.63 16.78 -0.74
C ILE A 221 9.52 15.80 -1.15
N LEU A 222 9.39 15.51 -2.45
CA LEU A 222 8.41 14.53 -2.95
C LEU A 222 8.67 13.12 -2.38
N LEU A 223 9.93 12.69 -2.27
CA LEU A 223 10.27 11.41 -1.66
C LEU A 223 9.96 11.38 -0.15
N LEU A 224 10.23 12.46 0.58
CA LEU A 224 9.90 12.56 2.00
C LEU A 224 8.38 12.54 2.23
N MET A 225 7.62 13.26 1.40
CA MET A 225 6.15 13.20 1.42
C MET A 225 5.65 11.79 1.11
N MET A 226 6.24 11.11 0.12
CA MET A 226 5.90 9.72 -0.20
C MET A 226 6.12 8.78 1.00
N ALA A 227 7.28 8.88 1.65
CA ALA A 227 7.58 8.10 2.84
C ALA A 227 6.55 8.38 3.95
N PHE A 228 6.23 9.65 4.18
CA PHE A 228 5.26 10.06 5.19
C PHE A 228 3.83 9.53 4.91
N ILE A 229 3.37 9.63 3.65
CA ILE A 229 2.06 9.09 3.23
C ILE A 229 2.00 7.57 3.44
N ASN A 230 3.07 6.84 3.12
CA ASN A 230 3.09 5.39 3.30
C ASN A 230 3.25 4.98 4.77
N ALA A 231 3.89 5.79 5.60
CA ALA A 231 3.86 5.60 7.05
C ALA A 231 2.43 5.66 7.58
N GLN A 232 1.63 6.62 7.11
CA GLN A 232 0.20 6.73 7.47
C GLN A 232 -0.61 5.54 6.96
N MET A 233 -0.47 5.23 5.66
CA MET A 233 -1.30 4.25 4.97
C MET A 233 -1.02 2.79 5.36
N ASN A 234 0.24 2.42 5.58
CA ASN A 234 0.64 1.02 5.81
C ASN A 234 1.08 0.74 7.26
N GLY A 235 1.54 1.77 7.99
CA GLY A 235 2.00 1.62 9.38
C GLY A 235 0.96 2.08 10.39
N ILE A 236 0.56 3.36 10.32
CA ILE A 236 -0.28 3.99 11.33
C ILE A 236 -1.71 3.46 11.29
N ILE A 237 -2.45 3.75 10.21
CA ILE A 237 -3.89 3.44 10.11
C ILE A 237 -4.16 1.96 10.34
N PRO A 238 -3.50 1.00 9.66
CA PRO A 238 -3.79 -0.43 9.84
C PRO A 238 -3.55 -0.94 11.27
N SER A 239 -2.59 -0.35 12.00
CA SER A 239 -2.27 -0.75 13.37
C SER A 239 -3.36 -0.39 14.38
N ILE A 240 -4.14 0.66 14.11
CA ILE A 240 -5.11 1.22 15.06
C ILE A 240 -6.55 1.23 14.55
N GLN A 241 -6.79 0.90 13.29
CA GLN A 241 -8.11 0.99 12.66
C GLN A 241 -9.17 0.22 13.45
N SER A 242 -8.83 -0.98 13.94
CA SER A 242 -9.73 -1.81 14.76
C SER A 242 -10.17 -1.09 16.03
N PHE A 243 -9.28 -0.38 16.71
CA PHE A 243 -9.58 0.40 17.91
C PHE A 243 -10.45 1.62 17.59
N ALA A 244 -10.28 2.25 16.42
CA ALA A 244 -11.05 3.41 16.02
C ALA A 244 -12.50 3.10 15.58
N THR A 245 -12.76 1.91 15.04
CA THR A 245 -14.05 1.58 14.40
C THR A 245 -14.87 0.52 15.12
N LEU A 246 -14.24 -0.52 15.68
CA LEU A 246 -14.96 -1.61 16.35
C LEU A 246 -15.82 -1.16 17.54
N PRO A 247 -15.44 -0.13 18.33
CA PRO A 247 -16.30 0.32 19.42
C PRO A 247 -17.67 0.85 18.98
N TYR A 248 -17.84 1.21 17.71
CA TYR A 248 -19.13 1.65 17.16
C TYR A 248 -19.99 0.47 16.72
N SER A 249 -19.43 -0.47 15.95
CA SER A 249 -19.97 -1.82 15.69
C SER A 249 -19.05 -2.60 14.75
N GLN A 250 -19.21 -3.92 14.68
CA GLN A 250 -18.55 -4.73 13.64
C GLN A 250 -19.01 -4.37 12.23
N ALA A 251 -20.30 -4.02 12.06
CA ALA A 251 -20.82 -3.56 10.78
C ALA A 251 -20.13 -2.27 10.31
N THR A 252 -19.93 -1.31 11.23
CA THR A 252 -19.21 -0.05 10.98
C THR A 252 -17.76 -0.32 10.54
N TYR A 253 -17.06 -1.25 11.20
CA TYR A 253 -15.70 -1.63 10.81
C TYR A 253 -15.65 -2.21 9.38
N ARG A 254 -16.50 -3.19 9.07
CA ARG A 254 -16.53 -3.84 7.75
C ARG A 254 -16.90 -2.87 6.63
N PHE A 255 -17.93 -2.06 6.87
CA PHE A 255 -18.40 -1.07 5.92
C PHE A 255 -17.36 0.02 5.69
N GLY A 256 -16.76 0.53 6.78
CA GLY A 256 -15.69 1.52 6.72
C GLY A 256 -14.47 1.02 5.92
N LEU A 257 -14.00 -0.20 6.19
CA LEU A 257 -12.89 -0.80 5.45
C LEU A 257 -13.21 -0.95 3.96
N THR A 258 -14.40 -1.43 3.64
CA THR A 258 -14.82 -1.68 2.25
C THR A 258 -14.95 -0.39 1.46
N LEU A 259 -15.68 0.60 2.00
CA LEU A 259 -15.81 1.90 1.35
C LEU A 259 -14.46 2.62 1.22
N ALA A 260 -13.59 2.51 2.23
CA ALA A 260 -12.26 3.09 2.17
C ALA A 260 -11.42 2.47 1.04
N ASN A 261 -11.52 1.16 0.82
CA ASN A 261 -10.84 0.45 -0.27
C ASN A 261 -11.42 0.79 -1.66
N ILE A 262 -12.73 1.01 -1.77
CA ILE A 262 -13.37 1.53 -2.99
C ILE A 262 -12.85 2.94 -3.28
N ALA A 263 -12.87 3.82 -2.28
CA ALA A 263 -12.42 5.19 -2.40
C ALA A 263 -10.93 5.29 -2.76
N ALA A 264 -10.08 4.45 -2.17
CA ALA A 264 -8.66 4.33 -2.53
C ALA A 264 -8.48 3.97 -4.01
N SER A 265 -9.22 2.98 -4.49
CA SER A 265 -9.15 2.52 -5.87
C SER A 265 -9.60 3.61 -6.86
N LEU A 266 -10.69 4.32 -6.56
CA LEU A 266 -11.15 5.46 -7.36
C LEU A 266 -10.14 6.63 -7.33
N ALA A 267 -9.56 6.89 -6.16
CA ALA A 267 -8.58 7.96 -5.98
C ALA A 267 -7.31 7.74 -6.81
N CYS A 268 -6.92 6.48 -7.08
CA CYS A 268 -5.80 6.17 -7.97
C CYS A 268 -6.05 6.58 -9.44
N PHE A 269 -7.31 6.73 -9.90
CA PHE A 269 -7.61 7.25 -11.24
C PHE A 269 -7.57 8.78 -11.31
N LEU A 270 -7.80 9.48 -10.19
CA LEU A 270 -7.94 10.93 -10.17
C LEU A 270 -6.73 11.68 -10.76
N PRO A 271 -5.46 11.25 -10.63
CA PRO A 271 -4.34 11.94 -11.26
C PRO A 271 -4.38 11.97 -12.79
N LEU A 272 -5.18 11.11 -13.44
CA LEU A 272 -5.42 11.16 -14.89
C LEU A 272 -6.25 12.38 -15.30
N PHE A 273 -7.13 12.86 -14.42
CA PHE A 273 -8.05 13.97 -14.68
C PHE A 273 -7.66 15.26 -13.95
N LEU A 274 -7.08 15.12 -12.76
CA LEU A 274 -6.76 16.19 -11.82
C LEU A 274 -5.29 16.06 -11.40
N SER A 275 -4.36 16.37 -12.31
CA SER A 275 -2.93 16.41 -12.00
C SER A 275 -2.52 17.83 -11.60
N THR A 276 -1.86 17.97 -10.44
CA THR A 276 -1.25 19.23 -10.02
C THR A 276 0.25 19.08 -9.90
N LYS A 277 0.98 20.07 -10.45
CA LYS A 277 2.45 20.15 -10.35
C LYS A 277 2.90 21.07 -9.21
N SER A 278 1.97 21.71 -8.50
CA SER A 278 2.30 22.68 -7.46
C SER A 278 2.64 21.98 -6.14
N LEU A 279 3.86 22.19 -5.65
CA LEU A 279 4.31 21.62 -4.38
C LEU A 279 3.48 22.14 -3.19
N GLY A 280 3.00 23.38 -3.27
CA GLY A 280 2.14 23.97 -2.23
C GLY A 280 0.80 23.24 -2.12
N VAL A 281 0.17 22.90 -3.25
CA VAL A 281 -1.10 22.15 -3.27
C VAL A 281 -0.90 20.74 -2.75
N ILE A 282 0.17 20.05 -3.16
CA ILE A 282 0.50 18.70 -2.66
C ILE A 282 0.74 18.72 -1.14
N SER A 283 1.45 19.74 -0.65
CA SER A 283 1.70 19.91 0.80
C SER A 283 0.39 20.14 1.56
N LEU A 284 -0.49 21.00 1.06
CA LEU A 284 -1.79 21.26 1.67
C LEU A 284 -2.66 19.99 1.72
N LEU A 285 -2.71 19.24 0.63
CA LEU A 285 -3.44 17.97 0.57
C LEU A 285 -2.85 16.94 1.54
N ASN A 286 -1.52 16.90 1.71
CA ASN A 286 -0.87 16.03 2.69
C ASN A 286 -1.22 16.43 4.13
N VAL A 287 -1.33 17.73 4.42
CA VAL A 287 -1.83 18.23 5.71
C VAL A 287 -3.27 17.79 5.95
N ILE A 288 -4.15 17.92 4.94
CA ILE A 288 -5.55 17.47 5.03
C ILE A 288 -5.61 15.95 5.29
N ALA A 289 -4.85 15.15 4.55
CA ALA A 289 -4.76 13.70 4.77
C ALA A 289 -4.29 13.35 6.20
N SER A 290 -3.36 14.13 6.73
CA SER A 290 -2.86 13.98 8.10
C SER A 290 -3.89 14.34 9.16
N ILE A 291 -4.77 15.30 8.90
CA ILE A 291 -5.88 15.63 9.79
C ILE A 291 -6.83 14.44 9.88
N PHE A 292 -7.20 13.81 8.75
CA PHE A 292 -7.99 12.58 8.78
C PHE A 292 -7.31 11.47 9.59
N THR A 293 -6.02 11.23 9.33
CA THR A 293 -5.25 10.23 10.10
C THR A 293 -5.22 10.56 11.60
N ALA A 294 -5.03 11.83 11.97
CA ALA A 294 -5.03 12.27 13.36
C ALA A 294 -6.40 12.04 14.04
N VAL A 295 -7.51 12.27 13.32
CA VAL A 295 -8.85 11.94 13.84
C VAL A 295 -8.99 10.43 14.08
N ILE A 296 -8.47 9.57 13.20
CA ILE A 296 -8.44 8.11 13.44
C ILE A 296 -7.64 7.77 14.71
N VAL A 297 -6.47 8.39 14.89
CA VAL A 297 -5.64 8.22 16.10
C VAL A 297 -6.40 8.65 17.36
N VAL A 298 -7.10 9.78 17.32
CA VAL A 298 -7.92 10.25 18.44
C VAL A 298 -9.06 9.28 18.72
N LEU A 299 -9.80 8.83 17.69
CA LEU A 299 -10.88 7.85 17.86
C LEU A 299 -10.36 6.53 18.46
N ALA A 300 -9.20 6.06 18.01
CA ALA A 300 -8.56 4.87 18.57
C ALA A 300 -8.13 5.08 20.03
N ALA A 301 -7.54 6.22 20.36
CA ALA A 301 -7.10 6.55 21.71
C ALA A 301 -8.26 6.71 22.71
N MET A 302 -9.46 7.02 22.22
CA MET A 302 -10.68 7.11 23.03
C MET A 302 -11.43 5.76 23.15
N SER A 303 -10.97 4.71 22.47
CA SER A 303 -11.51 3.37 22.65
C SER A 303 -11.33 2.92 24.11
N PRO A 304 -12.32 2.28 24.77
CA PRO A 304 -13.52 1.64 24.20
C PRO A 304 -14.79 2.52 24.14
N THR A 305 -14.69 3.80 24.50
CA THR A 305 -15.81 4.75 24.52
C THR A 305 -15.49 6.00 23.68
N PRO A 306 -15.33 5.87 22.35
CA PRO A 306 -15.07 7.01 21.49
C PRO A 306 -16.25 8.00 21.51
N ILE A 307 -15.98 9.23 21.07
CA ILE A 307 -17.03 10.24 20.89
C ILE A 307 -18.22 9.68 20.12
N LEU A 308 -19.43 10.08 20.51
CA LEU A 308 -20.66 9.69 19.80
C LEU A 308 -20.87 8.16 19.68
N LYS A 309 -20.29 7.35 20.57
CA LYS A 309 -20.44 5.87 20.58
C LYS A 309 -21.90 5.42 20.40
N TYR A 310 -22.83 6.02 21.14
CA TYR A 310 -24.24 5.65 21.14
C TYR A 310 -25.09 6.39 20.09
N SER A 311 -24.45 7.14 19.18
CA SER A 311 -25.14 7.89 18.13
C SER A 311 -24.74 7.37 16.75
N ILE A 312 -25.68 7.37 15.80
CA ILE A 312 -25.40 7.07 14.39
C ILE A 312 -24.31 7.99 13.81
N TRP A 313 -24.20 9.21 14.33
CA TRP A 313 -23.17 10.17 13.92
C TRP A 313 -21.75 9.70 14.24
N GLY A 314 -21.56 8.88 15.27
CA GLY A 314 -20.28 8.25 15.57
C GLY A 314 -19.87 7.24 14.48
N GLN A 315 -20.82 6.43 14.02
CA GLN A 315 -20.61 5.49 12.92
C GLN A 315 -20.30 6.23 11.61
N VAL A 316 -21.08 7.27 11.29
CA VAL A 316 -20.88 8.12 10.10
C VAL A 316 -19.52 8.82 10.15
N LEU A 317 -19.13 9.37 11.30
CA LEU A 317 -17.82 9.99 11.48
C LEU A 317 -16.69 8.99 11.27
N SER A 318 -16.75 7.83 11.92
CA SER A 318 -15.73 6.79 11.84
C SER A 318 -15.53 6.31 10.39
N VAL A 319 -16.63 6.01 9.69
CA VAL A 319 -16.60 5.60 8.27
C VAL A 319 -16.11 6.75 7.38
N GLY A 320 -16.64 7.96 7.56
CA GLY A 320 -16.30 9.12 6.74
C GLY A 320 -14.83 9.50 6.85
N VAL A 321 -14.25 9.42 8.05
CA VAL A 321 -12.83 9.71 8.28
C VAL A 321 -11.95 8.63 7.64
N ALA A 322 -12.32 7.35 7.75
CA ALA A 322 -11.58 6.25 7.10
C ALA A 322 -11.60 6.39 5.57
N VAL A 323 -12.77 6.68 4.99
CA VAL A 323 -12.94 6.92 3.55
C VAL A 323 -12.15 8.13 3.08
N GLY A 324 -12.25 9.25 3.79
CA GLY A 324 -11.50 10.47 3.49
C GLY A 324 -10.00 10.24 3.52
N SER A 325 -9.49 9.61 4.58
CA SER A 325 -8.07 9.26 4.71
C SER A 325 -7.59 8.42 3.52
N SER A 326 -8.30 7.34 3.19
CA SER A 326 -7.92 6.46 2.08
C SER A 326 -7.97 7.15 0.71
N LEU A 327 -8.93 8.05 0.50
CA LEU A 327 -9.06 8.83 -0.74
C LEU A 327 -7.87 9.79 -0.90
N PHE A 328 -7.58 10.61 0.11
CA PHE A 328 -6.48 11.58 0.02
C PHE A 328 -5.11 10.91 -0.07
N LEU A 329 -4.85 9.90 0.78
CA LEU A 329 -3.55 9.20 0.80
C LEU A 329 -3.30 8.45 -0.51
N SER A 330 -4.31 7.77 -1.07
CA SER A 330 -4.15 7.04 -2.33
C SER A 330 -3.98 7.99 -3.51
N TYR A 331 -4.73 9.10 -3.56
CA TYR A 331 -4.55 10.15 -4.57
C TYR A 331 -3.12 10.72 -4.52
N LEU A 332 -2.65 11.14 -3.34
CA LEU A 332 -1.33 11.71 -3.15
C LEU A 332 -0.22 10.72 -3.53
N ARG A 333 -0.35 9.45 -3.13
CA ARG A 333 0.61 8.40 -3.49
C ARG A 333 0.73 8.23 -5.01
N THR A 334 -0.39 8.14 -5.72
CA THR A 334 -0.34 8.02 -7.18
C THR A 334 0.19 9.30 -7.83
N LEU A 335 -0.29 10.48 -7.41
CA LEU A 335 0.14 11.77 -7.94
C LEU A 335 1.64 12.01 -7.76
N ILE A 336 2.17 11.82 -6.55
CA ILE A 336 3.59 12.04 -6.26
C ILE A 336 4.44 11.07 -7.08
N THR A 337 4.01 9.82 -7.25
CA THR A 337 4.76 8.85 -8.05
C THR A 337 4.83 9.29 -9.53
N THR A 338 3.73 9.77 -10.11
CA THR A 338 3.72 10.33 -11.47
C THR A 338 4.64 11.56 -11.59
N LEU A 339 4.60 12.48 -10.62
CA LEU A 339 5.50 13.64 -10.60
C LEU A 339 6.97 13.27 -10.42
N VAL A 340 7.23 12.21 -9.64
CA VAL A 340 8.56 11.65 -9.46
C VAL A 340 9.02 11.03 -10.77
N ARG A 341 8.18 10.29 -11.49
CA ARG A 341 8.52 9.75 -12.82
C ARG A 341 8.89 10.85 -13.81
N ASP A 342 8.02 11.83 -14.01
CA ASP A 342 8.13 12.82 -15.10
C ASP A 342 9.22 13.88 -14.89
N GLY A 343 9.75 14.03 -13.67
CA GLY A 343 10.59 15.18 -13.34
C GLY A 343 12.07 15.07 -13.78
N GLY A 344 12.49 14.05 -14.52
CA GLY A 344 13.89 13.88 -14.96
C GLY A 344 14.12 12.75 -15.96
N LYS A 345 15.30 12.73 -16.59
CA LYS A 345 15.65 11.79 -17.68
C LYS A 345 15.76 10.32 -17.26
N ASP A 346 16.04 10.05 -15.98
CA ASP A 346 16.22 8.68 -15.46
C ASP A 346 14.97 8.24 -14.69
N GLU A 347 13.89 7.97 -15.43
CA GLU A 347 12.59 7.55 -14.88
C GLU A 347 12.73 6.30 -13.98
N LYS A 348 13.54 5.33 -14.42
CA LYS A 348 13.75 4.07 -13.74
C LYS A 348 14.36 4.25 -12.35
N SER A 349 15.47 4.99 -12.24
CA SER A 349 16.13 5.26 -10.95
C SER A 349 15.22 6.09 -10.04
N ARG A 350 14.49 7.06 -10.59
CA ARG A 350 13.59 7.91 -9.81
C ARG A 350 12.43 7.11 -9.20
N LEU A 351 11.84 6.20 -9.98
CA LEU A 351 10.83 5.26 -9.51
C LEU A 351 11.39 4.25 -8.50
N PHE A 352 12.65 3.83 -8.66
CA PHE A 352 13.31 2.95 -7.68
C PHE A 352 13.42 3.63 -6.31
N TRP A 353 13.92 4.86 -6.26
CA TRP A 353 13.98 5.62 -5.02
C TRP A 353 12.60 5.98 -4.45
N CYS A 354 11.59 6.15 -5.32
CA CYS A 354 10.19 6.29 -4.89
C CYS A 354 9.72 5.02 -4.18
N GLY A 355 10.00 3.85 -4.76
CA GLY A 355 9.76 2.55 -4.15
C GLY A 355 10.47 2.36 -2.81
N VAL A 356 11.73 2.76 -2.73
CA VAL A 356 12.50 2.74 -1.48
C VAL A 356 11.86 3.66 -0.44
N ALA A 357 11.43 4.87 -0.83
CA ALA A 357 10.75 5.80 0.07
C ALA A 357 9.42 5.23 0.60
N ILE A 358 8.63 4.56 -0.25
CA ILE A 358 7.40 3.84 0.16
C ILE A 358 7.69 2.83 1.26
N GLN A 359 8.74 2.01 1.08
CA GLN A 359 9.08 0.94 2.01
C GLN A 359 9.67 1.48 3.32
N ILE A 360 10.57 2.46 3.25
CA ILE A 360 11.10 3.15 4.44
C ILE A 360 9.97 3.79 5.24
N GLY A 361 9.05 4.49 4.56
CA GLY A 361 7.88 5.10 5.20
C GLY A 361 7.02 4.09 5.95
N SER A 362 6.64 3.01 5.26
CA SER A 362 5.84 1.91 5.83
C SER A 362 6.54 1.29 7.05
N PHE A 363 7.84 1.00 6.93
CA PHE A 363 8.65 0.44 8.01
C PHE A 363 8.73 1.36 9.22
N ILE A 364 9.01 2.66 9.03
CA ILE A 364 9.07 3.64 10.12
C ILE A 364 7.70 3.72 10.83
N GLY A 365 6.61 3.81 10.06
CA GLY A 365 5.25 3.84 10.62
C GLY A 365 4.95 2.61 11.48
N SER A 366 5.30 1.42 11.00
CA SER A 366 5.15 0.17 11.74
C SER A 366 6.05 0.10 12.98
N CYS A 367 7.31 0.50 12.90
CA CYS A 367 8.24 0.52 14.04
C CYS A 367 7.82 1.49 15.14
N ILE A 368 7.14 2.59 14.79
CA ILE A 368 6.57 3.52 15.77
C ILE A 368 5.31 2.94 16.39
N MET A 369 4.36 2.46 15.59
CA MET A 369 3.07 1.99 16.11
C MET A 369 3.15 0.66 16.85
N PHE A 370 4.05 -0.24 16.44
CA PHE A 370 4.18 -1.55 17.06
C PHE A 370 4.41 -1.50 18.59
N PRO A 371 5.40 -0.75 19.12
CA PRO A 371 5.58 -0.62 20.56
C PRO A 371 4.44 0.15 21.23
N LEU A 372 3.89 1.18 20.57
CA LEU A 372 2.76 1.97 21.11
C LEU A 372 1.52 1.10 21.35
N VAL A 373 1.19 0.22 20.39
CA VAL A 373 0.03 -0.67 20.47
C VAL A 373 0.29 -1.86 21.39
N ASN A 374 1.44 -2.54 21.27
CA ASN A 374 1.62 -3.87 21.87
C ASN A 374 2.48 -3.92 23.13
N LEU A 375 3.39 -2.97 23.33
CA LEU A 375 4.25 -2.93 24.53
C LEU A 375 3.68 -1.95 25.55
N LEU A 376 3.32 -0.75 25.09
CA LEU A 376 2.78 0.32 25.93
C LEU A 376 1.25 0.17 26.15
N ASN A 377 0.57 -0.67 25.35
CA ASN A 377 -0.87 -0.90 25.41
C ASN A 377 -1.69 0.42 25.45
N LEU A 378 -1.27 1.42 24.67
CA LEU A 378 -1.91 2.75 24.68
C LEU A 378 -3.35 2.74 24.12
N PHE A 379 -3.73 1.70 23.40
CA PHE A 379 -5.05 1.57 22.79
C PHE A 379 -5.78 0.39 23.43
N GLU A 380 -6.96 0.65 23.99
CA GLU A 380 -7.77 -0.38 24.64
C GLU A 380 -8.79 -0.95 23.64
N SER A 381 -8.84 -2.27 23.49
CA SER A 381 -9.81 -2.91 22.58
C SER A 381 -11.21 -2.90 23.17
N ALA A 382 -12.22 -2.46 22.40
CA ALA A 382 -13.60 -2.59 22.83
C ALA A 382 -14.01 -4.07 23.02
N PRO A 383 -14.79 -4.40 24.05
CA PRO A 383 -15.37 -5.72 24.18
C PRO A 383 -16.28 -5.98 22.98
N LEU A 384 -16.13 -7.14 22.34
CA LEU A 384 -16.91 -7.51 21.15
C LEU A 384 -18.41 -7.46 21.43
N CYS A 385 -18.80 -7.86 22.65
CA CYS A 385 -20.13 -7.70 23.20
C CYS A 385 -20.00 -6.96 24.53
N ALA A 386 -20.48 -5.72 24.59
CA ALA A 386 -20.67 -5.01 25.86
C ALA A 386 -22.07 -5.37 26.39
N ASN A 387 -22.15 -5.68 27.69
CA ASN A 387 -23.44 -5.85 28.36
C ASN A 387 -24.21 -4.53 28.44
#